data_AF-A0A5E7AU54-F1
#
_entry.id   AF-A0A5E7AU54-F1
#
_cell.length_a   1.000
_cell.length_b   1.000
_cell.length_c   1.000
_cell.angle_alpha   90.00
_cell.angle_beta   90.00
_cell.angle_gamma   90.00
#
_symmetry.space_group_name_H-M   'P 1'
#
loop_
_entity.id
_entity.type
_entity.pdbx_description
1 polymer ?
#
loop_
_entity_poly.entity_id
_entity_poly.type
_entity_poly.pdbx_seq_one_letter_code
_entity_poly.pdbx_strand_id
1 'polypeptide(L)'
;MSTNKKENKSFTANLYVDGLPVVLNLQRLRLRLRDPRITRREKLDVEAALADNRETSFLTLADHEDDKPLLLTFTPHGDSFAITVALRGVHDGTRLVIESSTRNVLAGQEERGELFSISKAGLLRAVSSDLEPGPLYIGIESESHKKPLYRSTADRMSIFKSVDPNITGHNAFNNKPVTFVLKIIDQLPLVA
;
A
#
# COMPACT_ATOMS: atom_id res chain seq x y z
N MET A 1 -21.13 26.86 -21.00
CA MET A 1 -19.99 26.57 -20.11
C MET A 1 -19.90 25.06 -19.98
N SER A 2 -18.95 24.41 -20.67
CA SER A 2 -18.70 22.98 -20.45
C SER A 2 -17.96 22.83 -19.13
N THR A 3 -18.64 22.30 -18.12
CA THR A 3 -17.98 21.75 -16.95
C THR A 3 -17.23 20.50 -17.40
N ASN A 4 -15.95 20.64 -17.75
CA ASN A 4 -15.04 19.51 -17.87
C ASN A 4 -14.92 18.89 -16.48
N LYS A 5 -15.89 18.03 -16.13
CA LYS A 5 -15.85 17.23 -14.92
C LYS A 5 -14.74 16.24 -15.15
N LYS A 6 -13.56 16.49 -14.55
CA LYS A 6 -12.46 15.54 -14.53
C LYS A 6 -13.00 14.20 -14.05
N GLU A 7 -13.13 13.25 -14.96
CA GLU A 7 -13.70 11.93 -14.64
C GLU A 7 -12.66 11.17 -13.84
N ASN A 8 -13.05 10.75 -12.62
CA ASN A 8 -12.23 9.85 -11.85
C ASN A 8 -12.50 8.41 -12.34
N LYS A 9 -11.49 7.74 -12.90
CA LYS A 9 -11.55 6.39 -13.46
C LYS A 9 -10.71 5.42 -12.64
N SER A 10 -11.09 4.14 -12.70
CA SER A 10 -10.29 3.08 -12.10
C SER A 10 -8.99 2.89 -12.85
N PHE A 11 -7.93 2.56 -12.12
CA PHE A 11 -6.64 2.22 -12.72
C PHE A 11 -5.92 1.17 -11.89
N THR A 12 -4.96 0.50 -12.51
CA THR A 12 -4.05 -0.41 -11.82
C THR A 12 -2.67 0.19 -11.76
N ALA A 13 -1.99 0.00 -10.64
CA ALA A 13 -0.64 0.53 -10.44
C ALA A 13 0.19 -0.34 -9.51
N ASN A 14 1.49 -0.12 -9.57
CA ASN A 14 2.44 -0.55 -8.55
C ASN A 14 2.85 0.65 -7.70
N LEU A 15 3.24 0.38 -6.45
CA LEU A 15 3.83 1.35 -5.54
C LEU A 15 5.25 0.94 -5.20
N TYR A 16 6.12 1.93 -5.03
CA TYR A 16 7.51 1.73 -4.59
C TYR A 16 7.86 2.77 -3.52
N VAL A 17 8.80 2.45 -2.64
CA VAL A 17 9.37 3.39 -1.68
C VAL A 17 10.88 3.15 -1.64
N ASP A 18 11.67 4.22 -1.79
CA ASP A 18 13.14 4.15 -1.78
C ASP A 18 13.71 3.10 -2.76
N GLY A 19 13.09 2.96 -3.94
CA GLY A 19 13.47 1.96 -4.95
C GLY A 19 12.90 0.56 -4.72
N LEU A 20 12.41 0.24 -3.52
CA LEU A 20 11.86 -1.06 -3.19
C LEU A 20 10.38 -1.19 -3.56
N PRO A 21 9.97 -2.29 -4.21
CA PRO A 21 8.57 -2.61 -4.45
C PRO A 21 7.75 -2.70 -3.16
N VAL A 22 6.54 -2.14 -3.18
CA VAL A 22 5.52 -2.46 -2.18
C VAL A 22 4.90 -3.82 -2.51
N VAL A 23 4.83 -4.70 -1.51
CA VAL A 23 4.35 -6.08 -1.61
C VAL A 23 3.46 -6.44 -0.43
N LEU A 24 2.70 -7.53 -0.54
CA LEU A 24 2.16 -8.19 0.66
C LEU A 24 3.22 -9.04 1.34
N ASN A 25 3.18 -9.12 2.67
CA ASN A 25 4.11 -9.95 3.43
C ASN A 25 4.02 -11.42 3.02
N LEU A 26 2.85 -11.90 2.59
CA LEU A 26 2.69 -13.21 1.95
C LEU A 26 3.71 -13.44 0.81
N GLN A 27 3.90 -12.45 -0.08
CA GLN A 27 4.82 -12.56 -1.20
C GLN A 27 6.27 -12.64 -0.71
N ARG A 28 6.63 -11.74 0.22
CA ARG A 28 7.96 -11.69 0.84
C ARG A 28 8.32 -12.99 1.55
N LEU A 29 7.44 -13.51 2.40
CA LEU A 29 7.65 -14.77 3.12
C LEU A 29 7.81 -15.97 2.16
N ARG A 30 6.99 -16.03 1.10
CA ARG A 30 7.12 -17.09 0.07
C ARG A 30 8.44 -17.03 -0.69
N LEU A 31 8.96 -15.84 -0.96
CA LEU A 31 10.28 -15.67 -1.57
C LEU A 31 11.39 -16.07 -0.60
N ARG A 32 11.29 -15.68 0.67
CA ARG A 32 12.24 -16.05 1.71
C ARG A 32 12.37 -17.56 1.90
N LEU A 33 11.28 -18.33 1.81
CA LEU A 33 11.33 -19.80 1.83
C LEU A 33 12.11 -20.42 0.66
N ARG A 34 12.30 -19.69 -0.43
CA ARG A 34 13.06 -20.13 -1.61
C ARG A 34 14.54 -19.76 -1.54
N ASP A 35 14.95 -18.97 -0.53
CA ASP A 35 16.34 -18.61 -0.35
C ASP A 35 17.17 -19.86 0.02
N PRO A 36 18.18 -20.25 -0.79
CA PRO A 36 19.02 -21.40 -0.50
C PRO A 36 19.86 -21.25 0.77
N ARG A 37 20.01 -20.03 1.30
CA ARG A 37 20.78 -19.72 2.51
C ARG A 37 19.92 -19.69 3.77
N ILE A 38 18.61 -19.92 3.67
CA ILE A 38 17.73 -19.92 4.84
C ILE A 38 18.11 -21.04 5.82
N THR A 39 18.26 -20.70 7.09
CA THR A 39 18.51 -21.71 8.13
C THR A 39 17.24 -22.49 8.45
N ARG A 40 17.38 -23.69 9.03
CA ARG A 40 16.22 -24.51 9.45
C ARG A 40 15.32 -23.78 10.45
N ARG A 41 15.91 -22.99 11.36
CA ARG A 41 15.16 -22.20 12.33
C ARG A 41 14.34 -21.12 11.63
N GLU A 42 14.97 -20.32 10.78
CA GLU A 42 14.28 -19.27 10.03
C GLU A 42 13.19 -19.83 9.12
N LYS A 43 13.41 -21.01 8.54
CA LYS A 43 12.39 -21.69 7.74
C LYS A 43 11.14 -21.99 8.57
N LEU A 44 11.30 -22.51 9.80
CA LEU A 44 10.18 -22.76 10.71
C LEU A 44 9.47 -21.46 11.11
N ASP A 45 10.23 -20.40 11.40
CA ASP A 45 9.66 -19.09 11.74
C ASP A 45 8.83 -18.53 10.56
N VAL A 46 9.32 -18.67 9.33
CA VAL A 46 8.61 -18.24 8.11
C VAL A 46 7.38 -19.12 7.83
N GLU A 47 7.47 -20.44 8.03
CA GLU A 47 6.32 -21.34 7.89
C GLU A 47 5.21 -21.02 8.90
N ALA A 48 5.58 -20.71 10.15
CA ALA A 48 4.64 -20.28 11.17
C ALA A 48 3.98 -18.94 10.79
N ALA A 49 4.76 -17.96 10.32
CA ALA A 49 4.23 -16.67 9.87
C ALA A 49 3.31 -16.81 8.65
N LEU A 50 3.59 -17.75 7.73
CA LEU A 50 2.72 -18.03 6.58
C LEU A 50 1.39 -18.68 6.96
N ALA A 51 1.33 -19.36 8.10
CA ALA A 51 0.10 -19.94 8.63
C ALA A 51 -0.78 -18.91 9.36
N ASP A 52 -0.24 -17.74 9.69
CA ASP A 52 -0.97 -16.64 10.32
C ASP A 52 -1.52 -15.67 9.27
N ASN A 53 -2.85 -15.66 9.12
CA ASN A 53 -3.53 -14.80 8.16
C ASN A 53 -3.16 -13.33 8.35
N ARG A 54 -3.09 -12.85 9.59
CA ARG A 54 -2.78 -11.45 9.87
C ARG A 54 -1.35 -11.11 9.47
N GLU A 55 -0.39 -11.97 9.81
CA GLU A 55 1.01 -11.78 9.42
C GLU A 55 1.20 -11.76 7.90
N THR A 56 0.43 -12.56 7.15
CA THR A 56 0.50 -12.55 5.69
C THR A 56 -0.16 -11.33 5.03
N SER A 57 -1.10 -10.68 5.73
CA SER A 57 -1.93 -9.59 5.22
C SER A 57 -1.24 -8.22 5.19
N PHE A 58 -0.11 -8.06 5.88
CA PHE A 58 0.57 -6.77 5.94
C PHE A 58 1.02 -6.26 4.57
N LEU A 59 0.76 -4.97 4.31
CA LEU A 59 1.42 -4.25 3.25
C LEU A 59 2.83 -3.85 3.72
N THR A 60 3.86 -4.23 2.96
CA THR A 60 5.27 -4.04 3.32
C THR A 60 6.11 -3.68 2.11
N LEU A 61 7.39 -3.39 2.33
CA LEU A 61 8.41 -3.41 1.27
C LEU A 61 8.94 -4.81 1.04
N ALA A 62 9.34 -5.06 -0.21
CA ALA A 62 10.07 -6.24 -0.60
C ALA A 62 11.49 -6.25 -0.02
N ASP A 63 12.14 -7.42 -0.04
CA ASP A 63 13.50 -7.56 0.48
C ASP A 63 14.54 -7.09 -0.56
N HIS A 64 14.19 -7.12 -1.86
CA HIS A 64 15.06 -6.72 -2.97
C HIS A 64 14.32 -5.83 -4.00
N GLU A 65 15.09 -5.04 -4.76
CA GLU A 65 14.56 -4.12 -5.79
C GLU A 65 13.93 -4.83 -6.99
N ASP A 66 14.39 -6.06 -7.29
CA ASP A 66 13.93 -6.89 -8.41
C ASP A 66 12.76 -7.81 -8.03
N ASP A 67 12.34 -7.81 -6.77
CA ASP A 67 11.16 -8.54 -6.32
C ASP A 67 9.91 -8.05 -7.06
N LYS A 68 8.99 -8.97 -7.35
CA LYS A 68 7.79 -8.63 -8.13
C LYS A 68 6.86 -7.71 -7.32
N PRO A 69 6.56 -6.49 -7.81
CA PRO A 69 5.68 -5.55 -7.11
C PRO A 69 4.25 -6.08 -7.00
N LEU A 70 3.55 -5.66 -5.95
CA LEU A 70 2.11 -5.90 -5.81
C LEU A 70 1.34 -5.04 -6.81
N LEU A 71 0.42 -5.66 -7.52
CA LEU A 71 -0.54 -4.96 -8.37
C LEU A 71 -1.73 -4.52 -7.52
N LEU A 72 -2.04 -3.24 -7.58
CA LEU A 72 -3.12 -2.62 -6.83
C LEU A 72 -4.11 -1.99 -7.80
N THR A 73 -5.40 -2.22 -7.57
CA THR A 73 -6.50 -1.58 -8.29
C THR A 73 -7.02 -0.42 -7.46
N PHE A 74 -6.99 0.78 -8.03
CA PHE A 74 -7.52 2.00 -7.42
C PHE A 74 -8.89 2.26 -8.03
N THR A 75 -9.95 2.05 -7.26
CA THR A 75 -11.34 2.27 -7.67
C THR A 75 -11.83 3.59 -7.08
N PRO A 76 -12.27 4.55 -7.90
CA PRO A 76 -12.66 5.87 -7.43
C PRO A 76 -13.93 5.83 -6.58
N HIS A 77 -13.95 6.65 -5.54
CA HIS A 77 -15.10 6.93 -4.68
C HIS A 77 -15.11 8.43 -4.38
N GLY A 78 -15.74 9.21 -5.26
CA GLY A 78 -15.59 10.67 -5.29
C GLY A 78 -14.14 11.07 -5.60
N ASP A 79 -13.53 11.85 -4.70
CA ASP A 79 -12.14 12.31 -4.79
C ASP A 79 -11.14 11.40 -4.05
N SER A 80 -11.58 10.20 -3.66
CA SER A 80 -10.79 9.19 -2.96
C SER A 80 -10.82 7.87 -3.72
N PHE A 81 -10.05 6.89 -3.27
CA PHE A 81 -9.92 5.58 -3.88
C PHE A 81 -10.08 4.47 -2.85
N ALA A 82 -10.92 3.48 -3.17
CA ALA A 82 -10.81 2.17 -2.57
C ALA A 82 -9.65 1.44 -3.26
N ILE A 83 -8.66 0.98 -2.49
CA ILE A 83 -7.51 0.27 -3.03
C ILE A 83 -7.70 -1.22 -2.79
N THR A 84 -7.64 -2.01 -3.86
CA THR A 84 -7.85 -3.47 -3.83
C THR A 84 -6.60 -4.18 -4.31
N VAL A 85 -6.28 -5.31 -3.69
CA VAL A 85 -5.17 -6.18 -4.07
C VAL A 85 -5.56 -7.02 -5.29
N ALA A 86 -4.73 -7.00 -6.32
CA ALA A 86 -4.82 -7.91 -7.47
C ALA A 86 -3.68 -8.94 -7.39
N LEU A 87 -3.89 -9.99 -6.61
CA LEU A 87 -2.89 -11.03 -6.33
C LEU A 87 -3.56 -12.40 -6.29
N ARG A 88 -3.21 -13.29 -7.21
CA ARG A 88 -3.71 -14.67 -7.22
C ARG A 88 -3.56 -15.34 -5.84
N GLY A 89 -4.67 -15.77 -5.26
CA GLY A 89 -4.71 -16.50 -3.99
C GLY A 89 -5.65 -15.87 -2.97
N VAL A 90 -5.37 -16.09 -1.69
CA VAL A 90 -6.27 -15.74 -0.57
C VAL A 90 -6.57 -14.25 -0.43
N HIS A 91 -5.67 -13.39 -0.91
CA HIS A 91 -5.81 -11.93 -0.83
C HIS A 91 -6.35 -11.29 -2.12
N ASP A 92 -6.70 -12.09 -3.13
CA ASP A 92 -7.21 -11.55 -4.39
C ASP A 92 -8.55 -10.83 -4.17
N GLY A 93 -8.67 -9.60 -4.68
CA GLY A 93 -9.88 -8.79 -4.53
C GLY A 93 -10.11 -8.23 -3.12
N THR A 94 -9.19 -8.44 -2.18
CA THR A 94 -9.29 -7.86 -0.82
C THR A 94 -8.94 -6.38 -0.84
N ARG A 95 -9.60 -5.60 0.03
CA ARG A 95 -9.34 -4.16 0.14
C ARG A 95 -8.19 -3.90 1.11
N LEU A 96 -7.47 -2.80 0.88
CA LEU A 96 -6.61 -2.24 1.91
C LEU A 96 -7.48 -1.67 3.03
N VAL A 97 -7.11 -2.01 4.26
CA VAL A 97 -7.77 -1.59 5.49
C VAL A 97 -6.72 -1.05 6.46
N ILE A 98 -7.16 -0.30 7.46
CA ILE A 98 -6.31 0.17 8.56
C ILE A 98 -6.78 -0.49 9.84
N GLU A 99 -5.93 -1.34 10.41
CA GLU A 99 -6.23 -2.04 11.65
C GLU A 99 -6.48 -1.04 12.78
N SER A 100 -7.61 -1.16 13.48
CA SER A 100 -8.07 -0.20 14.48
C SER A 100 -7.10 -0.05 15.66
N SER A 101 -6.50 -1.15 16.12
CA SER A 101 -5.64 -1.20 17.31
C SER A 101 -4.23 -0.67 17.02
N THR A 102 -3.60 -1.14 15.95
CA THR A 102 -2.19 -0.85 15.65
C THR A 102 -2.02 0.26 14.62
N ARG A 103 -3.07 0.61 13.88
CA ARG A 103 -3.07 1.51 12.72
C ARG A 103 -2.27 1.00 11.53
N ASN A 104 -1.97 -0.29 11.47
CA ASN A 104 -1.25 -0.90 10.35
C ASN A 104 -2.13 -1.02 9.10
N VAL A 105 -1.54 -0.84 7.92
CA VAL A 105 -2.19 -1.07 6.63
C VAL A 105 -2.08 -2.54 6.25
N LEU A 106 -3.23 -3.17 6.01
CA LEU A 106 -3.37 -4.61 5.75
C LEU A 106 -4.27 -4.85 4.55
N ALA A 107 -4.11 -5.99 3.89
CA ALA A 107 -5.14 -6.58 3.04
C ALA A 107 -6.17 -7.31 3.91
N GLY A 108 -7.43 -6.88 3.86
CA GLY A 108 -8.49 -7.39 4.73
C GLY A 108 -9.88 -7.37 4.10
N GLN A 109 -10.80 -8.09 4.75
CA GLN A 109 -12.21 -8.22 4.35
C GLN A 109 -13.15 -7.39 5.23
N GLU A 110 -12.73 -6.19 5.67
CA GLU A 110 -13.67 -5.31 6.38
C GLU A 110 -14.78 -4.84 5.44
N GLU A 111 -16.03 -4.92 5.88
CA GLU A 111 -17.24 -4.57 5.09
C GLU A 111 -17.19 -3.14 4.53
N ARG A 112 -16.43 -2.26 5.17
CA ARG A 112 -16.16 -0.89 4.73
C ARG A 112 -14.66 -0.64 4.69
N GLY A 113 -13.95 -1.35 3.82
CA GLY A 113 -12.51 -1.12 3.61
C GLY A 113 -12.16 0.37 3.46
N GLU A 114 -10.93 0.73 3.79
CA GLU A 114 -10.49 2.13 3.90
C GLU A 114 -10.55 2.85 2.55
N LEU A 115 -10.87 4.13 2.58
CA LEU A 115 -10.73 5.02 1.44
C LEU A 115 -9.46 5.85 1.59
N PHE A 116 -8.73 5.99 0.49
CA PHE A 116 -7.47 6.73 0.47
C PHE A 116 -7.54 7.89 -0.49
N SER A 117 -7.07 9.06 -0.09
CA SER A 117 -6.75 10.14 -1.03
C SER A 117 -5.29 10.07 -1.45
N ILE A 118 -5.03 10.54 -2.66
CA ILE A 118 -3.71 10.65 -3.23
C ILE A 118 -3.34 12.13 -3.27
N SER A 119 -2.18 12.49 -2.73
CA SER A 119 -1.61 13.83 -2.86
C SER A 119 -0.36 13.79 -3.74
N LYS A 120 -0.08 14.88 -4.46
CA LYS A 120 1.16 15.08 -5.23
C LYS A 120 1.63 16.53 -5.08
N ALA A 121 2.80 16.86 -5.62
CA ALA A 121 3.34 18.22 -5.52
C ALA A 121 2.32 19.28 -5.96
N GLY A 122 1.94 20.17 -5.04
CA GLY A 122 0.97 21.26 -5.28
C GLY A 122 -0.50 20.83 -5.33
N LEU A 123 -0.84 19.56 -5.07
CA LEU A 123 -2.22 19.07 -5.14
C LEU A 123 -2.52 18.05 -4.01
N LEU A 124 -3.41 18.43 -3.10
CA LEU A 124 -3.75 17.61 -1.92
C LEU A 124 -4.70 16.44 -2.22
N ARG A 125 -5.50 16.53 -3.29
CA ARG A 125 -6.43 15.49 -3.72
C ARG A 125 -6.36 15.33 -5.22
N ALA A 126 -5.47 14.46 -5.66
CA ALA A 126 -5.32 14.08 -7.05
C ALA A 126 -6.42 13.08 -7.42
N VAL A 127 -7.14 13.37 -8.51
CA VAL A 127 -7.99 12.38 -9.18
C VAL A 127 -7.19 11.70 -10.28
N SER A 128 -7.68 10.59 -10.83
CA SER A 128 -6.99 9.84 -11.89
C SER A 128 -6.55 10.69 -13.10
N SER A 129 -7.33 11.71 -13.51
CA SER A 129 -6.91 12.62 -14.59
C SER A 129 -5.71 13.51 -14.26
N ASP A 130 -5.36 13.65 -12.98
CA ASP A 130 -4.15 14.34 -12.52
C ASP A 130 -2.94 13.41 -12.47
N LEU A 131 -3.13 12.11 -12.69
CA LEU A 131 -2.10 11.08 -12.63
C LEU A 131 -1.71 10.69 -14.06
N GLU A 132 -0.52 11.07 -14.47
CA GLU A 132 0.00 10.74 -15.80
C GLU A 132 0.59 9.32 -15.83
N PRO A 133 0.58 8.64 -16.99
CA PRO A 133 1.31 7.39 -17.16
C PRO A 133 2.81 7.59 -16.91
N GLY A 134 3.38 6.84 -15.96
CA GLY A 134 4.79 6.93 -15.59
C GLY A 134 5.01 6.91 -14.08
N PRO A 135 6.27 7.00 -13.60
CA PRO A 135 6.57 7.11 -12.18
C PRO A 135 6.20 8.50 -11.64
N LEU A 136 5.32 8.54 -10.64
CA LEU A 136 4.89 9.77 -9.98
C LEU A 136 5.10 9.69 -8.48
N TYR A 137 5.71 10.71 -7.89
CA TYR A 137 5.82 10.83 -6.44
C TYR A 137 4.49 11.28 -5.84
N ILE A 138 3.94 10.47 -4.94
CA ILE A 138 2.65 10.71 -4.30
C ILE A 138 2.71 10.51 -2.79
N GLY A 139 1.83 11.20 -2.07
CA GLY A 139 1.39 10.83 -0.73
C GLY A 139 0.12 10.01 -0.80
N ILE A 140 -0.08 9.13 0.18
CA ILE A 140 -1.33 8.40 0.39
C ILE A 140 -1.85 8.75 1.78
N GLU A 141 -3.11 9.16 1.85
CA GLU A 141 -3.76 9.64 3.06
C GLU A 141 -5.03 8.83 3.35
N SER A 142 -5.22 8.44 4.62
CA SER A 142 -6.45 7.77 5.06
C SER A 142 -7.58 8.80 5.19
N GLU A 143 -8.72 8.52 4.55
CA GLU A 143 -9.89 9.36 4.66
C GLU A 143 -10.58 9.22 6.02
N SER A 144 -10.54 8.05 6.66
CA SER A 144 -11.14 7.85 7.98
C SER A 144 -10.32 8.54 9.09
N HIS A 145 -8.99 8.53 8.98
CA HIS A 145 -8.09 9.08 9.99
C HIS A 145 -7.62 10.50 9.71
N LYS A 146 -7.79 10.99 8.47
CA LYS A 146 -7.29 12.31 8.03
C LYS A 146 -5.79 12.48 8.30
N LYS A 147 -5.05 11.40 8.09
CA LYS A 147 -3.59 11.33 8.30
C LYS A 147 -2.92 10.65 7.10
N PRO A 148 -1.70 11.09 6.74
CA PRO A 148 -0.91 10.38 5.76
C PRO A 148 -0.43 9.05 6.29
N LEU A 149 0.04 8.19 5.38
CA LEU A 149 0.75 6.98 5.75
C LEU A 149 2.20 7.28 6.15
N TYR A 150 2.65 6.59 7.19
CA TYR A 150 4.00 6.61 7.73
C TYR A 150 4.62 5.22 7.59
N ARG A 151 5.94 5.17 7.39
CA ARG A 151 6.71 3.93 7.38
C ARG A 151 7.19 3.67 8.80
N SER A 152 6.94 2.47 9.28
CA SER A 152 7.49 1.95 10.53
C SER A 152 8.34 0.74 10.19
N THR A 153 9.50 0.61 10.82
CA THR A 153 10.30 -0.60 10.71
C THR A 153 10.15 -1.39 12.01
N ALA A 154 9.60 -2.60 11.92
CA ALA A 154 9.47 -3.53 13.04
C ALA A 154 10.04 -4.89 12.62
N ASP A 155 10.90 -5.50 13.42
CA ASP A 155 11.47 -6.83 13.16
C ASP A 155 12.03 -7.02 11.73
N ARG A 156 12.77 -6.00 11.25
CA ARG A 156 13.35 -5.92 9.88
C ARG A 156 12.33 -5.91 8.75
N MET A 157 11.07 -5.62 9.04
CA MET A 157 9.99 -5.46 8.09
C MET A 157 9.53 -4.00 8.08
N SER A 158 9.36 -3.42 6.89
CA SER A 158 8.85 -2.06 6.73
C SER A 158 7.33 -2.12 6.56
N ILE A 159 6.58 -1.74 7.58
CA ILE A 159 5.10 -1.69 7.55
C ILE A 159 4.63 -0.24 7.39
N PHE A 160 3.41 -0.08 6.87
CA PHE A 160 2.77 1.22 6.72
C PHE A 160 1.70 1.44 7.77
N LYS A 161 1.61 2.66 8.31
CA LYS A 161 0.66 3.02 9.37
C LYS A 161 0.01 4.38 9.11
N SER A 162 -1.24 4.58 9.56
CA SER A 162 -1.90 5.90 9.50
C SER A 162 -1.62 6.80 10.70
N VAL A 163 -0.59 6.46 11.48
CA VAL A 163 -0.10 7.22 12.62
C VAL A 163 1.42 7.25 12.56
N ASP A 164 2.01 8.38 12.95
CA ASP A 164 3.46 8.47 13.09
C ASP A 164 3.91 7.44 14.14
N PRO A 165 4.79 6.48 13.79
CA PRO A 165 5.25 5.47 14.73
C PRO A 165 6.19 6.04 15.80
N ASN A 166 6.69 7.26 15.63
CA ASN A 166 7.60 7.93 16.56
C ASN A 166 7.05 9.30 16.99
N ILE A 167 5.81 9.33 17.50
CA ILE A 167 5.29 10.53 18.19
C ILE A 167 6.11 10.73 19.46
N THR A 168 7.17 11.51 19.34
CA THR A 168 7.77 12.17 20.49
C THR A 168 7.00 13.48 20.69
N GLY A 169 6.93 14.01 21.92
CA GLY A 169 6.35 15.34 22.16
C GLY A 169 7.10 16.50 21.47
N HIS A 170 8.08 16.19 20.61
CA HIS A 170 8.96 17.12 19.92
C HIS A 170 8.89 16.87 18.41
N ASN A 171 8.31 17.83 17.68
CA ASN A 171 8.10 17.76 16.23
C ASN A 171 9.38 17.51 15.40
N ALA A 172 10.57 17.77 15.95
CA ALA A 172 11.85 17.55 15.26
C ALA A 172 12.20 16.07 15.06
N PHE A 173 11.58 15.14 15.81
CA PHE A 173 11.83 13.69 15.70
C PHE A 173 10.66 12.90 15.12
N ASN A 174 9.59 13.59 14.73
CA ASN A 174 8.45 12.97 14.06
C ASN A 174 8.90 12.45 12.70
N ASN A 175 8.41 11.27 12.32
CA ASN A 175 8.70 10.74 11.01
C ASN A 175 8.00 11.58 9.93
N LYS A 176 8.65 11.68 8.78
CA LYS A 176 8.00 12.25 7.60
C LYS A 176 6.98 11.25 7.06
N PRO A 177 5.84 11.72 6.53
CA PRO A 177 4.97 10.92 5.70
C PRO A 177 5.75 10.17 4.60
N VAL A 178 5.30 8.96 4.28
CA VAL A 178 5.90 8.19 3.19
C VAL A 178 5.59 8.85 1.87
N THR A 179 6.62 9.01 1.05
CA THR A 179 6.45 9.35 -0.36
C THR A 179 6.55 8.06 -1.17
N PHE A 180 5.46 7.70 -1.85
CA PHE A 180 5.43 6.55 -2.74
C PHE A 180 5.76 6.99 -4.16
N VAL A 181 6.39 6.13 -4.93
CA VAL A 181 6.40 6.22 -6.39
C VAL A 181 5.26 5.37 -6.93
N LEU A 182 4.25 6.00 -7.51
CA LEU A 182 3.15 5.37 -8.22
C LEU A 182 3.58 5.11 -9.66
N LYS A 183 3.46 3.87 -10.12
CA LYS A 183 3.63 3.50 -11.53
C LYS A 183 2.32 2.91 -12.04
N ILE A 184 1.58 3.68 -12.84
CA ILE A 184 0.35 3.20 -13.48
C ILE A 184 0.70 2.15 -14.54
N ILE A 185 0.00 1.02 -14.49
CA ILE A 185 0.17 -0.11 -15.42
C ILE A 185 -0.92 -0.08 -16.49
N ASP A 186 -2.17 0.15 -16.09
CA ASP A 186 -3.30 0.23 -17.00
C ASP A 186 -4.41 1.14 -16.44
N GLN A 187 -5.09 1.86 -17.32
CA GLN A 187 -6.31 2.59 -16.98
C GLN A 187 -7.50 1.72 -17.38
N LEU A 188 -8.23 1.23 -16.37
CA LEU A 188 -9.37 0.36 -16.63
C LEU A 188 -10.54 1.22 -17.13
N PRO A 189 -11.19 0.85 -18.25
CA PRO A 189 -12.43 1.50 -18.63
C PRO A 189 -13.48 1.24 -17.53
N LEU A 190 -14.33 2.26 -17.27
CA LEU A 190 -15.52 2.09 -16.45
C LEU A 190 -16.34 0.94 -17.06
N VAL A 191 -16.50 -0.17 -16.32
CA VAL A 191 -17.47 -1.19 -16.69
C VAL A 191 -18.84 -0.51 -16.63
N ALA A 192 -19.47 -0.41 -17.81
CA ALA A 192 -20.79 0.20 -18.01
C ALA A 192 -21.91 -0.62 -17.37
#